data_AF-A0A0K6IK74-F1
#
_entry.id   AF-A0A0K6IK74-F1
#
_cell.length_a   1.000
_cell.length_b   1.000
_cell.length_c   1.000
_cell.angle_alpha   90.00
_cell.angle_beta   90.00
_cell.angle_gamma   90.00
#
_symmetry.space_group_name_H-M   'P 1'
#
loop_
_entity.id
_entity.type
_entity.pdbx_description
1 polymer ?
#
loop_
_entity_poly.entity_id
_entity_poly.type
_entity_poly.pdbx_seq_one_letter_code
_entity_poly.pdbx_strand_id
1 'polypeptide(L)'
;MKDTYLEIVELENGEIVLRAAGEDDDKTPIATLTISDDTKDFLKDRYFELAKCMFHAGIDFVYSEDFGDFDGAGETDAHDEEFMPRILH
;
A
#
# COMPACT_ATOMS: atom_id res chain seq x y z
N MET A 1 -9.69 1.17 -24.03
CA MET A 1 -8.55 1.14 -23.09
C MET A 1 -8.47 -0.29 -22.61
N LYS A 2 -7.29 -0.93 -22.55
CA LYS A 2 -7.16 -2.16 -21.78
C LYS A 2 -7.40 -1.73 -20.33
N ASP A 3 -8.49 -2.18 -19.71
CA ASP A 3 -8.69 -1.95 -18.28
C ASP A 3 -7.51 -2.62 -17.56
N THR A 4 -6.62 -1.81 -16.99
CA THR A 4 -5.54 -2.30 -16.14
C THR A 4 -6.15 -2.61 -14.79
N TYR A 5 -6.55 -3.86 -14.59
CA TYR A 5 -6.98 -4.33 -13.28
C TYR A 5 -5.78 -4.42 -12.35
N LEU A 6 -5.97 -4.14 -11.07
CA LEU A 6 -4.96 -4.37 -10.04
C LEU A 6 -5.23 -5.71 -9.36
N GLU A 7 -4.17 -6.45 -9.06
CA GLU A 7 -4.23 -7.70 -8.29
C GLU A 7 -3.39 -7.57 -7.02
N ILE A 8 -3.89 -8.16 -5.94
CA ILE A 8 -3.18 -8.30 -4.65
C ILE A 8 -2.70 -9.75 -4.58
N VAL A 9 -1.39 -9.94 -4.42
CA VAL A 9 -0.75 -11.26 -4.48
C VAL A 9 0.18 -11.42 -3.29
N GLU A 10 0.10 -12.58 -2.63
CA GLU A 10 1.13 -13.00 -1.69
C GLU A 10 2.24 -13.74 -2.44
N LEU A 11 3.47 -13.26 -2.29
CA LEU A 11 4.66 -13.85 -2.86
C LEU A 11 5.16 -15.01 -1.98
N GLU A 12 6.03 -15.85 -2.54
CA GLU A 12 6.61 -17.00 -1.81
C GLU A 12 7.44 -16.59 -0.58
N ASN A 13 7.98 -15.36 -0.59
CA ASN A 13 8.70 -14.79 0.57
C ASN A 13 7.75 -14.22 1.64
N GLY A 14 6.43 -14.34 1.46
CA GLY A 14 5.40 -13.85 2.38
C GLY A 14 5.14 -12.34 2.32
N GLU A 15 5.73 -11.63 1.36
CA GLU A 15 5.35 -10.25 1.06
C GLU A 15 4.01 -10.21 0.33
N ILE A 16 3.21 -9.19 0.59
CA ILE A 16 1.93 -8.98 -0.08
C ILE A 16 2.09 -7.77 -0.98
N VAL A 17 1.91 -7.97 -2.29
CA VAL A 17 2.14 -6.93 -3.30
C VAL A 17 0.86 -6.55 -4.02
N LEU A 18 0.75 -5.27 -4.35
CA LEU A 18 -0.21 -4.74 -5.31
C LEU A 18 0.49 -4.58 -6.66
N ARG A 19 -0.06 -5.13 -7.73
CA ARG A 19 0.53 -5.05 -9.08
C ARG A 19 -0.53 -5.03 -10.16
N ALA A 20 -0.16 -4.66 -11.39
CA ALA A 20 -1.06 -4.75 -12.53
C ALA A 20 -1.35 -6.23 -12.88
N ALA A 21 -2.61 -6.53 -13.15
CA ALA A 21 -3.03 -7.82 -13.70
C ALA A 21 -2.65 -7.91 -15.18
N GLY A 22 -2.17 -9.08 -15.62
CA GLY A 22 -1.71 -9.29 -16.99
C GLY A 22 -0.89 -10.57 -17.15
N GLU A 23 -0.45 -10.86 -18.38
CA GLU A 23 0.35 -12.03 -18.75
C GLU A 23 1.86 -11.74 -18.83
N ASP A 24 2.29 -10.48 -18.70
CA ASP A 24 3.71 -10.13 -18.76
C ASP A 24 4.46 -10.61 -17.51
N ASP A 25 5.65 -11.20 -17.72
CA ASP A 25 6.54 -11.71 -16.66
C ASP A 25 7.12 -10.60 -15.76
N ASP A 26 7.07 -9.34 -16.20
CA ASP A 26 7.60 -8.17 -15.49
C ASP A 26 6.53 -7.46 -14.63
N LYS A 27 5.80 -8.21 -13.80
CA LYS A 27 4.82 -7.62 -12.86
C LYS A 27 5.52 -6.97 -11.67
N THR A 28 6.14 -5.82 -11.93
CA THR A 28 6.79 -5.00 -10.90
C THR A 28 5.75 -4.59 -9.84
N PRO A 29 6.00 -4.83 -8.55
CA PRO A 29 5.14 -4.36 -7.47
C PRO A 29 4.97 -2.84 -7.53
N ILE A 30 3.72 -2.38 -7.50
CA ILE A 30 3.37 -0.96 -7.35
C ILE A 30 3.48 -0.57 -5.87
N ALA A 31 3.12 -1.50 -4.98
CA ALA A 31 3.29 -1.37 -3.55
C ALA A 31 3.58 -2.75 -2.93
N THR A 32 4.36 -2.75 -1.85
CA THR A 32 4.69 -3.93 -1.05
C THR A 32 4.30 -3.70 0.40
N LEU A 33 3.58 -4.65 0.98
CA LEU A 33 3.23 -4.70 2.38
C LEU A 33 3.92 -5.90 3.04
N THR A 34 4.65 -5.63 4.11
CA THR A 34 5.26 -6.66 4.95
C THR A 34 4.59 -6.64 6.32
N ILE A 35 4.12 -7.80 6.76
CA ILE A 35 3.54 -8.00 8.09
C ILE A 35 4.53 -8.86 8.88
N SER A 36 4.87 -8.45 10.10
CA SER A 36 5.81 -9.20 10.94
C SER A 36 5.29 -10.62 11.23
N ASP A 37 6.20 -11.55 11.41
CA ASP A 37 5.86 -12.95 11.72
C ASP A 37 4.99 -13.06 12.98
N ASP A 38 5.33 -12.31 14.04
CA ASP A 38 4.52 -12.23 15.26
C ASP A 38 3.07 -11.82 14.98
N THR A 39 2.86 -10.86 14.08
CA THR A 39 1.53 -10.37 13.71
C THR A 39 0.80 -11.37 12.83
N LYS A 40 1.49 -12.00 11.87
CA LYS A 40 0.94 -13.10 11.06
C LYS A 40 0.51 -14.25 11.95
N ASP A 41 1.31 -14.60 12.96
CA ASP A 41 0.99 -15.64 13.92
C ASP A 41 -0.20 -15.29 14.80
N PHE A 42 -0.34 -14.03 15.20
CA PHE A 42 -1.49 -13.56 15.94
C PHE A 42 -2.78 -13.56 15.09
N LEU A 43 -2.69 -13.11 13.84
CA LEU A 43 -3.83 -12.99 12.94
C LEU A 43 -4.21 -14.31 12.27
N LYS A 44 -3.28 -15.28 12.17
CA LYS A 44 -3.42 -16.49 11.35
C LYS A 44 -3.86 -16.11 9.93
N ASP A 45 -4.72 -16.88 9.28
CA ASP A 45 -5.17 -16.62 7.90
C ASP A 45 -5.81 -15.23 7.67
N ARG A 46 -6.11 -14.47 8.73
CA ARG A 46 -6.65 -13.11 8.64
C ARG A 46 -5.62 -12.04 8.25
N TYR A 47 -4.31 -12.31 8.26
CA TYR A 47 -3.32 -11.30 7.85
C TYR A 47 -3.50 -10.90 6.38
N PHE A 48 -3.90 -11.84 5.53
CA PHE A 48 -4.14 -11.56 4.11
C PHE A 48 -5.40 -10.71 3.91
N GLU A 49 -6.46 -10.96 4.70
CA GLU A 49 -7.67 -10.11 4.70
C GLU A 49 -7.37 -8.70 5.21
N LEU A 50 -6.51 -8.57 6.24
CA LEU A 50 -6.02 -7.27 6.69
C LEU A 50 -5.34 -6.51 5.54
N ALA A 51 -4.43 -7.16 4.82
CA ALA A 51 -3.72 -6.56 3.69
C ALA A 51 -4.68 -6.09 2.58
N LYS A 52 -5.69 -6.90 2.23
CA LYS A 52 -6.74 -6.50 1.28
C LYS A 52 -7.45 -5.24 1.73
N CYS A 53 -7.89 -5.20 2.98
CA CYS A 53 -8.56 -4.04 3.55
C CYS A 53 -7.68 -2.79 3.52
N MET A 54 -6.38 -2.93 3.82
CA MET A 54 -5.43 -1.80 3.79
C MET A 54 -5.26 -1.23 2.37
N PHE A 55 -5.08 -2.10 1.37
CA PHE A 55 -4.96 -1.63 -0.02
C PHE A 55 -6.26 -0.99 -0.52
N HIS A 56 -7.41 -1.60 -0.28
CA HIS A 56 -8.70 -1.01 -0.66
C HIS A 56 -8.94 0.32 0.05
N ALA A 57 -8.78 0.38 1.37
CA ALA A 57 -8.99 1.61 2.12
C ALA A 57 -8.04 2.73 1.68
N GLY A 58 -6.77 2.42 1.40
CA GLY A 58 -5.80 3.39 0.90
C GLY A 58 -6.17 3.92 -0.50
N ILE A 59 -6.58 3.03 -1.41
CA ILE A 59 -7.03 3.40 -2.76
C ILE A 59 -8.31 4.25 -2.67
N ASP A 60 -9.31 3.79 -1.92
CA ASP A 60 -10.58 4.49 -1.75
C ASP A 60 -10.36 5.87 -1.14
N PHE A 61 -9.43 6.00 -0.18
CA PHE A 61 -9.06 7.27 0.43
C PHE A 61 -8.43 8.25 -0.56
N VAL A 62 -7.46 7.84 -1.39
CA VAL A 62 -6.84 8.77 -2.36
C VAL A 62 -7.80 9.24 -3.47
N TYR A 63 -8.88 8.49 -3.71
CA TYR A 63 -9.95 8.89 -4.64
C TYR A 63 -11.15 9.57 -3.95
N SER A 64 -11.14 9.71 -2.63
CA SER A 64 -12.23 10.37 -1.91
C SER A 64 -12.11 11.90 -1.96
N GLU A 65 -13.21 12.59 -1.71
CA GLU A 65 -13.23 14.06 -1.61
C GLU A 65 -12.38 14.56 -0.42
N ASP A 66 -12.24 13.75 0.62
CA ASP A 66 -11.46 14.05 1.84
C ASP A 66 -9.95 14.13 1.57
N PHE A 67 -9.45 13.53 0.48
CA PHE A 67 -8.03 13.59 0.12
C PHE A 67 -7.57 15.03 -0.17
N GLY A 68 -8.43 15.84 -0.79
CA GLY A 68 -8.12 17.24 -1.13
C GLY A 68 -7.98 18.15 0.09
N ASP A 69 -8.61 17.79 1.22
CA ASP A 69 -8.51 18.52 2.49
C ASP A 69 -7.28 18.09 3.32
N PHE A 70 -6.61 16.99 2.94
CA PHE A 70 -5.37 16.54 3.56
C PHE A 70 -4.13 17.36 3.13
N ASP A 71 -4.29 18.31 2.20
CA ASP A 71 -3.24 19.24 1.71
C ASP A 71 -2.75 20.24 2.79
N GLY A 72 -3.02 19.96 4.07
CA GLY A 72 -2.56 20.68 5.25
C GLY A 72 -1.21 20.21 5.82
N ALA A 73 -0.38 19.52 5.03
CA ALA A 73 1.05 19.44 5.32
C ALA A 73 1.68 20.71 4.73
N GLY A 74 1.91 21.70 5.60
CA GLY A 74 2.31 23.05 5.23
C GLY A 74 3.51 23.11 4.31
N GLU A 75 3.72 24.29 3.71
CA GLU A 75 4.96 24.67 3.05
C GLU A 75 6.17 24.28 3.93
N THR A 76 6.70 23.06 3.76
CA THR A 76 8.01 22.74 4.29
C THR A 76 8.99 23.40 3.34
N ASP A 77 9.56 24.49 3.84
CA ASP A 77 10.75 25.12 3.30
C ASP A 77 11.74 24.00 2.93
N ALA A 78 12.14 23.96 1.67
CA ALA A 78 12.87 22.87 1.03
C ALA A 78 14.34 22.80 1.47
N HIS A 79 14.57 22.92 2.78
CA HIS A 79 15.86 22.90 3.42
C HIS A 79 15.79 21.92 4.60
N ASP A 80 16.37 20.73 4.38
CA ASP A 80 16.64 19.64 5.34
C ASP A 80 15.52 18.61 5.62
N GLU A 81 14.74 18.20 4.60
CA GLU A 81 13.87 17.00 4.66
C GLU A 81 14.57 15.68 4.25
N GLU A 82 15.88 15.52 4.50
CA GLU A 82 16.51 14.22 4.30
C GLU A 82 16.12 13.26 5.46
N PHE A 83 15.19 12.35 5.16
CA PHE A 83 15.02 11.04 5.81
C PHE A 83 14.38 10.95 7.21
N MET A 84 13.52 11.89 7.61
CA MET A 84 12.65 11.59 8.76
C MET A 84 11.45 10.74 8.31
N PRO A 85 11.19 9.58 8.93
CA PRO A 85 9.99 8.82 8.63
C PRO A 85 8.76 9.68 8.95
N ARG A 86 7.84 9.78 8.01
CA ARG A 86 6.54 10.41 8.28
C ARG A 86 5.81 9.53 9.30
N ILE A 87 5.58 10.06 10.51
CA ILE A 87 4.83 9.38 11.57
C ILE A 87 3.44 10.00 11.63
N LEU A 88 2.40 9.17 11.52
CA LEU A 88 1.01 9.55 11.78
C LEU A 88 0.65 9.08 13.20
N HIS A 89 0.04 9.95 14.01
CA HIS A 89 -0.39 9.67 15.39
C HIS A 89 -1.90 9.45 15.49
#